data_AF-A0A6L3SQ42-F1
#
_entry.id   AF-A0A6L3SQ42-F1
#
_cell.length_a   1.000
_cell.length_b   1.000
_cell.length_c   1.000
_cell.angle_alpha   90.00
_cell.angle_beta   90.00
_cell.angle_gamma   90.00
#
_symmetry.space_group_name_H-M   'P 1'
#
loop_
_entity.id
_entity.type
_entity.pdbx_description
1 polymer ?
#
loop_
_entity_poly.entity_id
_entity_poly.type
_entity_poly.pdbx_seq_one_letter_code
_entity_poly.pdbx_strand_id
1 'polypeptide(L)'
;MALIARPARPVQAPVDAVEAFISKGGSVPAETSTEKPVKAPQHPLKFPPGDLFNRLERAREVSAVKLPRNTWILQAIAEKLERDSR
;
A
#
# COMPACT_ATOMS: atom_id res chain seq x y z
N MET A 1 24.61 30.02 44.48
CA MET A 1 23.44 29.91 43.57
C MET A 1 23.94 30.10 42.14
N ALA A 2 23.70 29.13 41.26
CA ALA A 2 23.88 29.30 39.81
C ALA A 2 22.66 28.68 39.12
N LEU A 3 21.80 29.52 38.56
CA LEU A 3 20.61 29.11 37.82
C LEU A 3 21.02 28.87 36.36
N ILE A 4 21.19 27.61 35.97
CA ILE A 4 21.42 27.26 34.57
C ILE A 4 20.04 27.19 33.90
N ALA A 5 19.74 28.18 33.08
CA ALA A 5 18.55 28.17 32.24
C ALA A 5 18.64 27.02 31.23
N ARG A 6 17.63 26.15 31.19
CA ARG A 6 17.52 25.10 30.16
C ARG A 6 17.31 25.76 28.80
N PRO A 7 18.02 25.35 27.73
CA PRO A 7 17.81 25.93 26.41
C PRO A 7 16.40 25.61 25.92
N ALA A 8 15.63 26.66 25.60
CA ALA A 8 14.31 26.51 25.01
C ALA A 8 14.45 26.04 23.56
N ARG A 9 13.69 24.99 23.19
CA ARG A 9 13.61 24.50 21.82
C ARG A 9 12.94 25.58 20.95
N PRO A 10 13.58 26.07 19.87
CA PRO A 10 12.96 27.05 19.00
C PRO A 10 11.74 26.43 18.31
N VAL A 11 10.63 27.17 18.30
CA VAL A 11 9.43 26.85 17.54
C VAL A 11 9.81 26.93 16.06
N GLN A 12 9.78 25.81 15.36
CA GLN A 12 10.12 25.74 13.95
C GLN A 12 8.98 26.39 13.16
N ALA A 13 9.30 27.48 12.45
CA ALA A 13 8.40 28.04 11.45
C ALA A 13 8.17 26.99 10.34
N PRO A 14 6.99 26.98 9.69
CA PRO A 14 6.74 26.09 8.57
C PRO A 14 7.64 26.53 7.40
N VAL A 15 8.77 25.84 7.24
CA VAL A 15 9.66 26.00 6.09
C VAL A 15 9.17 25.07 4.99
N ASP A 16 9.13 25.57 3.76
CA ASP A 16 8.77 24.80 2.58
C ASP A 16 9.62 23.53 2.50
N ALA A 17 8.98 22.38 2.26
CA ALA A 17 9.62 21.07 2.31
C ALA A 17 10.79 20.96 1.30
N VAL A 18 10.70 21.72 0.21
CA VAL A 18 11.76 21.82 -0.81
C VAL A 18 13.01 22.49 -0.25
N GLU A 19 12.86 23.62 0.45
CA GLU A 19 13.98 24.36 1.03
C GLU A 19 14.63 23.60 2.19
N ALA A 20 13.82 22.85 2.95
CA ALA A 20 14.31 21.92 3.97
C ALA A 20 15.12 20.76 3.36
N PHE A 21 14.70 20.20 2.23
CA PHE A 21 15.42 19.12 1.52
C PHE A 21 16.78 19.59 1.00
N ILE A 22 16.81 20.78 0.38
CA ILE A 22 18.02 21.39 -0.17
C ILE A 22 19.03 21.70 0.95
N SER A 23 18.54 22.28 2.06
CA SER A 23 19.41 22.77 3.12
C SER A 23 19.92 21.67 4.07
N LYS A 24 19.13 20.61 4.31
CA LYS A 24 19.46 19.57 5.30
C LYS A 24 20.05 18.29 4.71
N GLY A 25 20.22 18.23 3.39
CA GLY A 25 20.86 17.10 2.71
C GLY A 25 20.03 15.81 2.81
N GLY A 26 19.07 15.65 1.91
CA GLY A 26 18.45 14.35 1.60
C GLY A 26 17.54 13.71 2.66
N SER A 27 17.63 14.12 3.93
CA SER A 27 16.79 13.58 5.01
C SER A 27 15.68 14.57 5.38
N VAL A 28 14.64 14.63 4.56
CA VAL A 28 13.33 15.08 5.02
C VAL A 28 12.62 13.83 5.57
N PRO A 29 12.18 13.81 6.85
CA PRO A 29 11.31 12.75 7.32
C PRO A 29 10.07 12.77 6.44
N ALA A 30 9.91 11.74 5.61
CA ALA A 30 8.63 11.52 4.96
C ALA A 30 7.59 11.46 6.08
N GLU A 31 6.52 12.24 5.96
CA GLU A 31 5.34 12.01 6.76
C GLU A 31 4.97 10.56 6.52
N THR A 32 5.28 9.69 7.50
CA THR A 32 4.83 8.32 7.46
C THR A 32 3.32 8.43 7.50
N SER A 33 2.68 8.26 6.35
CA SER A 33 1.25 8.08 6.25
C SER A 33 0.91 6.95 7.21
N THR A 34 0.43 7.32 8.40
CA THR A 34 -0.02 6.41 9.47
C THR A 34 -1.36 5.78 9.11
N GLU A 35 -1.66 5.63 7.83
CA GLU A 35 -2.72 4.75 7.37
C GLU A 35 -2.17 3.33 7.45
N LYS A 36 -2.24 2.75 8.65
CA LYS A 36 -2.21 1.30 8.78
C LYS A 36 -3.23 0.76 7.78
N PRO A 37 -2.86 -0.20 6.90
CA PRO A 37 -3.79 -0.71 5.92
C PRO A 37 -5.00 -1.26 6.65
N VAL A 38 -6.12 -0.53 6.54
CA VAL A 38 -7.40 -0.96 7.09
C VAL A 38 -7.71 -2.28 6.40
N LYS A 39 -7.95 -3.32 7.19
CA LYS A 39 -8.24 -4.66 6.66
C LYS A 39 -9.47 -4.52 5.77
N ALA A 40 -9.27 -4.65 4.46
CA ALA A 40 -10.33 -4.52 3.47
C ALA A 40 -11.48 -5.51 3.79
N PRO A 41 -12.73 -5.16 3.47
CA PRO A 41 -13.87 -6.05 3.68
C PRO A 41 -13.60 -7.40 3.00
N GLN A 42 -13.79 -8.49 3.76
CA GLN A 42 -13.57 -9.83 3.26
C GLN A 42 -14.88 -10.40 2.72
N HIS A 43 -14.91 -10.66 1.40
CA HIS A 43 -16.05 -11.27 0.73
C HIS A 43 -15.77 -12.76 0.47
N PRO A 44 -16.43 -13.70 1.16
CA PRO A 44 -16.21 -15.13 0.93
C PRO A 44 -16.78 -15.54 -0.43
N LEU A 45 -15.91 -16.07 -1.30
CA LEU A 45 -16.30 -16.58 -2.61
C LEU A 45 -16.80 -18.02 -2.49
N LYS A 46 -18.01 -18.28 -2.98
CA LYS A 46 -18.57 -19.63 -3.11
C LYS A 46 -18.47 -20.06 -4.57
N PHE A 47 -17.80 -21.17 -4.81
CA PHE A 47 -17.77 -21.80 -6.12
C PHE A 47 -18.98 -22.73 -6.25
N PRO A 48 -19.73 -22.67 -7.36
CA PRO A 48 -20.79 -23.65 -7.62
C PRO A 48 -20.20 -25.06 -7.69
N PRO A 49 -21.01 -26.10 -7.41
CA PRO A 49 -20.57 -27.48 -7.59
C PRO A 49 -20.17 -27.70 -9.05
N GLY A 50 -18.97 -28.22 -9.28
CA GLY A 50 -18.41 -28.41 -10.61
C GLY A 50 -16.89 -28.31 -10.65
N ASP A 51 -16.35 -28.09 -11.85
CA ASP A 51 -14.91 -28.08 -12.13
C ASP A 51 -14.27 -26.68 -12.08
N LEU A 52 -15.08 -25.63 -11.84
CA LEU A 52 -14.64 -24.23 -11.95
C LEU A 52 -13.45 -23.93 -11.04
N PHE A 53 -13.49 -24.40 -9.79
CA PHE A 53 -12.39 -24.21 -8.85
C PHE A 53 -11.10 -24.87 -9.34
N ASN A 54 -11.19 -26.09 -9.86
CA ASN A 54 -10.03 -26.82 -10.39
C ASN A 54 -9.45 -26.13 -11.64
N ARG A 55 -10.31 -25.60 -12.52
CA ARG A 55 -9.88 -24.83 -13.70
C ARG A 55 -9.16 -23.55 -13.30
N LEU A 56 -9.63 -22.88 -12.26
CA LEU A 56 -9.00 -21.69 -11.69
C LEU A 56 -7.61 -22.01 -11.15
N GLU A 57 -7.46 -23.05 -10.34
CA GLU A 57 -6.15 -23.43 -9.79
C GLU A 57 -5.16 -23.81 -10.90
N ARG A 58 -5.58 -24.54 -11.93
CA ARG A 58 -4.72 -24.83 -13.10
C ARG A 58 -4.27 -23.56 -13.82
N ALA A 59 -5.17 -22.61 -14.06
CA ALA A 59 -4.83 -21.34 -14.71
C ALA A 59 -3.83 -20.52 -13.89
N ARG A 60 -4.00 -20.50 -12.56
CA ARG A 60 -3.07 -19.88 -11.63
C ARG A 60 -1.70 -20.56 -11.65
N GLU A 61 -1.64 -21.89 -11.70
CA GLU A 61 -0.38 -22.63 -11.73
C GLU A 61 0.42 -22.38 -13.01
N VAL A 62 -0.23 -22.22 -14.15
CA VAL A 62 0.44 -21.94 -15.43
C VAL A 62 0.86 -20.47 -15.56
N SER A 63 0.33 -19.57 -14.72
CA SER A 63 0.69 -18.16 -14.71
C SER A 63 2.20 -17.95 -14.56
N ALA A 64 2.77 -17.09 -15.41
CA ALA A 64 4.19 -16.73 -15.39
C ALA A 64 4.61 -16.12 -14.04
N VAL A 65 3.72 -15.33 -13.43
CA VAL A 65 3.92 -14.76 -12.10
C VAL A 65 3.14 -15.58 -11.07
N LYS A 66 3.86 -16.08 -10.05
CA LYS A 66 3.29 -16.84 -8.93
C LYS A 66 2.70 -15.89 -7.91
N LEU A 67 1.42 -15.56 -8.11
CA LEU A 67 0.67 -14.73 -7.18
C LEU A 67 -0.10 -15.58 -6.16
N PRO A 68 -0.34 -15.05 -4.94
CA PRO A 68 -1.31 -15.61 -4.02
C PRO A 68 -2.68 -15.70 -4.69
N ARG A 69 -3.45 -16.74 -4.36
CA ARG A 69 -4.76 -17.01 -4.99
C ARG A 69 -5.68 -15.80 -4.99
N ASN A 70 -5.80 -15.10 -3.85
CA ASN A 70 -6.67 -13.93 -3.76
C ASN A 70 -6.22 -12.82 -4.73
N THR A 71 -4.93 -12.51 -4.76
CA THR A 71 -4.35 -11.50 -5.66
C THR A 71 -4.56 -11.88 -7.12
N TRP A 72 -4.36 -13.15 -7.47
CA TRP A 72 -4.57 -13.64 -8.84
C TRP A 72 -6.04 -13.50 -9.27
N ILE A 73 -6.99 -13.85 -8.40
CA ILE A 73 -8.43 -13.70 -8.67
C ILE A 73 -8.79 -12.22 -8.89
N LEU A 74 -8.30 -11.32 -8.03
CA LEU A 74 -8.57 -9.89 -8.15
C LEU A 74 -8.01 -9.31 -9.45
N GLN A 75 -6.80 -9.72 -9.85
CA GLN A 75 -6.22 -9.31 -11.12
C GLN A 75 -7.06 -9.81 -12.30
N ALA A 76 -7.44 -11.09 -12.31
CA ALA A 76 -8.26 -11.65 -13.38
C ALA A 76 -9.63 -10.95 -13.51
N ILE A 77 -10.24 -10.57 -12.39
CA ILE A 77 -11.48 -9.77 -12.37
C ILE A 77 -11.23 -8.38 -12.97
N ALA A 78 -10.17 -7.69 -12.54
CA ALA A 78 -9.83 -6.36 -13.05
C ALA A 78 -9.59 -6.38 -14.57
N GLU A 79 -8.81 -7.34 -15.07
CA GLU A 79 -8.54 -7.50 -16.51
C GLU A 79 -9.82 -7.78 -17.31
N LYS A 80 -10.73 -8.61 -16.76
CA LYS A 80 -12.00 -8.91 -17.41
C LYS A 80 -12.89 -7.67 -17.50
N LEU A 81 -13.02 -6.92 -16.40
CA LEU A 81 -13.80 -5.67 -16.37
C LEU A 81 -13.22 -4.62 -17.33
N GLU A 82 -11.90 -4.49 -17.40
CA GLU A 82 -11.25 -3.56 -18.32
C GLU A 82 -11.55 -3.93 -19.78
N ARG A 83 -11.47 -5.22 -20.14
CA ARG A 83 -11.78 -5.70 -21.50
C ARG A 83 -13.23 -5.46 -21.90
N ASP A 84 -14.17 -5.62 -20.97
CA ASP A 84 -15.60 -5.43 -21.23
C ASP A 84 -16.00 -3.94 -21.30
N SER A 85 -15.18 -3.05 -20.74
CA SER A 85 -15.39 -1.60 -20.76
C SER A 85 -14.87 -0.88 -22.03
N ARG A 86 -14.10 -1.59 -22.85
CA ARG A 86 -13.57 -1.11 -24.13
C ARG A 86 -14.48 -1.53 -25.29
#